data_AF-A0A928Q9Q3-F1
#
_entry.id   AF-A0A928Q9Q3-F1
#
_cell.length_a   1.000
_cell.length_b   1.000
_cell.length_c   1.000
_cell.angle_alpha   90.00
_cell.angle_beta   90.00
_cell.angle_gamma   90.00
#
_symmetry.space_group_name_H-M   'P 1'
#
loop_
_entity.id
_entity.type
_entity.pdbx_description
1 polymer ?
#
loop_
_entity_poly.entity_id
_entity_poly.type
_entity_poly.pdbx_seq_one_letter_code
_entity_poly.pdbx_strand_id
1 'polypeptide(L)'
;MKNKKVEVSIVHTEQFVMAYGVEQDRLRAILPDGFVSLRPVLRINAEIRDGEKGYVEFNTAVEKDGKKGWLNIGYWNNVSFERAGKTVNFRTAFLEISFTGTGIEGSCPAEKDNDGCYFIDDTEHLRKPEIITANKEFCDCEFRWTFSENSAYGKSIGKTLPAVPTGVVNVYPKESFTAENAARISCEQVLGAYVVVFER
;
A
#
# COMPACT_ATOMS: atom_id res chain seq x y z
N MET A 1 -0.42 36.78 -28.36
CA MET A 1 -0.96 35.89 -27.31
C MET A 1 0.22 35.43 -26.46
N LYS A 2 0.25 35.79 -25.17
CA LYS A 2 1.33 35.36 -24.26
C LYS A 2 1.04 33.93 -23.83
N ASN A 3 1.97 33.01 -24.12
CA ASN A 3 1.94 31.65 -23.58
C ASN A 3 1.95 31.73 -22.05
N LYS A 4 0.83 31.43 -21.40
CA LYS A 4 0.82 31.15 -19.96
C LYS A 4 1.69 29.91 -19.77
N LYS A 5 2.88 30.09 -19.17
CA LYS A 5 3.59 28.99 -18.52
C LYS A 5 2.59 28.38 -17.53
N VAL A 6 2.24 27.12 -17.73
CA VAL A 6 1.60 26.33 -16.69
C VAL A 6 2.67 26.16 -15.63
N GLU A 7 2.50 26.85 -14.50
CA GLU A 7 3.34 26.69 -13.33
C GLU A 7 2.98 25.31 -12.75
N VAL A 8 3.88 24.34 -12.95
CA VAL A 8 3.74 23.03 -12.32
C VAL A 8 4.08 23.24 -10.85
N SER A 9 3.07 23.26 -9.99
CA SER A 9 3.26 23.36 -8.55
C SER A 9 3.88 22.06 -8.06
N ILE A 10 5.10 22.14 -7.52
CA ILE A 10 5.78 21.04 -6.84
C ILE A 10 4.97 20.71 -5.58
N VAL A 11 4.60 19.44 -5.41
CA VAL A 11 3.86 18.94 -4.25
C VAL A 11 4.82 18.23 -3.31
N HIS A 12 4.90 18.69 -2.07
CA HIS A 12 5.66 18.02 -1.02
C HIS A 12 4.89 16.79 -0.52
N THR A 13 5.50 15.61 -0.55
CA THR A 13 4.83 14.36 -0.19
C THR A 13 5.59 13.61 0.89
N GLU A 14 4.91 13.32 2.00
CA GLU A 14 5.32 12.32 2.98
C GLU A 14 4.54 11.04 2.71
N GLN A 15 5.23 10.00 2.24
CA GLN A 15 4.63 8.71 1.91
C GLN A 15 4.99 7.67 2.97
N PHE A 16 3.96 7.03 3.53
CA PHE A 16 4.02 6.00 4.54
C PHE A 16 3.57 4.68 3.93
N VAL A 17 4.44 3.68 3.89
CA VAL A 17 4.15 2.39 3.29
C VAL A 17 4.19 1.33 4.37
N MET A 18 3.18 0.48 4.43
CA MET A 18 3.17 -0.74 5.22
C MET A 18 2.73 -1.93 4.37
N ALA A 19 3.42 -3.05 4.52
CA ALA A 19 3.05 -4.32 3.93
C ALA A 19 2.78 -5.36 5.02
N TYR A 20 1.73 -6.16 4.85
CA TYR A 20 1.45 -7.29 5.74
C TYR A 20 1.25 -8.58 4.94
N GLY A 21 1.72 -9.67 5.54
CA GLY A 21 1.65 -11.02 5.01
C GLY A 21 0.25 -11.59 5.15
N VAL A 22 -0.17 -12.33 4.13
CA VAL A 22 -1.47 -12.99 4.08
C VAL A 22 -1.36 -14.32 3.38
N GLU A 23 -2.30 -15.22 3.66
CA GLU A 23 -2.42 -16.47 2.92
C GLU A 23 -2.65 -16.18 1.41
N GLN A 24 -1.81 -16.76 0.53
CA GLN A 24 -1.75 -16.37 -0.88
C GLN A 24 -2.91 -16.92 -1.72
N ASP A 25 -3.46 -18.10 -1.40
CA ASP A 25 -4.60 -18.67 -2.13
C ASP A 25 -5.85 -17.80 -1.99
N ARG A 26 -6.04 -17.14 -0.84
CA ARG A 26 -7.09 -16.12 -0.66
C ARG A 26 -6.90 -14.91 -1.56
N LEU A 27 -5.66 -14.48 -1.80
CA LEU A 27 -5.40 -13.44 -2.80
C LEU A 27 -5.78 -13.92 -4.20
N ARG A 28 -5.39 -15.14 -4.58
CA ARG A 28 -5.76 -15.74 -5.88
C ARG A 28 -7.29 -15.81 -6.07
N ALA A 29 -8.03 -16.02 -4.99
CA ALA A 29 -9.49 -16.09 -5.00
C ALA A 29 -10.18 -14.74 -5.24
N ILE A 30 -9.56 -13.62 -4.82
CA ILE A 30 -10.12 -12.28 -5.06
C ILE A 30 -9.59 -11.61 -6.33
N LEU A 31 -8.47 -12.06 -6.88
CA LEU A 31 -7.86 -11.39 -8.04
C LEU A 31 -8.76 -11.47 -9.28
N PRO A 32 -8.90 -10.37 -10.04
CA PRO A 32 -9.58 -10.37 -11.34
C PRO A 32 -8.84 -11.23 -12.36
N ASP A 33 -9.55 -11.65 -13.39
CA ASP A 33 -8.96 -12.43 -14.48
C ASP A 33 -7.83 -11.66 -15.20
N GLY A 34 -6.81 -12.39 -15.62
CA GLY A 34 -5.61 -11.83 -16.24
C GLY A 34 -4.53 -11.35 -15.24
N PHE A 35 -4.84 -11.24 -13.95
CA PHE A 35 -3.84 -10.96 -12.91
C PHE A 35 -3.38 -12.23 -12.19
N VAL A 36 -2.07 -12.33 -11.96
CA VAL A 36 -1.45 -13.42 -11.21
C VAL A 36 -0.88 -12.87 -9.91
N SER A 37 -1.21 -13.50 -8.77
CA SER A 37 -0.63 -13.12 -7.47
C SER A 37 0.87 -13.42 -7.45
N LEU A 38 1.70 -12.39 -7.26
CA LEU A 38 3.16 -12.53 -7.20
C LEU A 38 3.66 -12.93 -5.82
N ARG A 39 3.07 -12.36 -4.76
CA ARG A 39 3.54 -12.51 -3.38
C ARG A 39 2.35 -12.57 -2.41
N PRO A 40 2.48 -13.23 -1.25
CA PRO A 40 1.49 -13.29 -0.18
C PRO A 40 1.41 -11.96 0.59
N VAL A 41 1.08 -10.86 -0.09
CA VAL A 41 1.17 -9.52 0.50
C VAL A 41 0.03 -8.60 0.11
N LEU A 42 -0.42 -7.85 1.12
CA LEU A 42 -1.26 -6.68 0.98
C LEU A 42 -0.50 -5.45 1.48
N ARG A 43 -0.67 -4.32 0.81
CA ARG A 43 0.06 -3.08 1.08
C ARG A 43 -0.89 -1.91 1.26
N ILE A 44 -0.71 -1.19 2.35
CA ILE A 44 -1.32 0.11 2.59
C ILE A 44 -0.26 1.18 2.30
N ASN A 45 -0.55 2.08 1.38
CA ASN A 45 0.24 3.26 1.09
C ASN A 45 -0.55 4.49 1.50
N ALA A 46 -0.04 5.27 2.45
CA ALA A 46 -0.66 6.50 2.90
C ALA A 46 0.24 7.69 2.55
N GLU A 47 -0.34 8.83 2.21
CA GLU A 47 0.40 10.04 1.88
C GLU A 47 -0.19 11.24 2.61
N ILE A 48 0.69 12.13 3.05
CA ILE A 48 0.34 13.51 3.39
C ILE A 48 0.96 14.40 2.31
N ARG A 49 0.11 15.17 1.63
CA ARG A 49 0.50 16.06 0.53
C ARG A 49 0.39 17.50 0.97
N ASP A 50 1.46 18.26 0.79
CA ASP A 50 1.66 19.64 1.23
C ASP A 50 1.36 19.86 2.72
N GLY A 51 1.47 18.82 3.54
CA GLY A 51 1.12 18.86 4.96
C GLY A 51 -0.39 18.97 5.24
N GLU A 52 -1.25 18.96 4.23
CA GLU A 52 -2.68 19.28 4.35
C GLU A 52 -3.60 18.13 3.94
N LYS A 53 -3.26 17.39 2.88
CA LYS A 53 -4.17 16.42 2.25
C LYS A 53 -3.71 14.99 2.47
N GLY A 54 -4.50 14.23 3.21
CA GLY A 54 -4.30 12.80 3.38
C GLY A 54 -4.83 11.99 2.19
N TYR A 55 -4.10 10.94 1.83
CA TYR A 55 -4.48 9.97 0.79
C TYR A 55 -4.09 8.57 1.25
N VAL A 56 -4.89 7.55 0.93
CA VAL A 56 -4.57 6.15 1.24
C VAL A 56 -4.91 5.27 0.04
N GLU A 57 -4.03 4.32 -0.27
CA GLU A 57 -4.23 3.24 -1.23
C GLU A 57 -4.08 1.88 -0.54
N PHE A 58 -4.88 0.92 -1.00
CA PHE A 58 -4.76 -0.48 -0.64
C PHE A 58 -4.45 -1.31 -1.88
N ASN A 59 -3.43 -2.16 -1.81
CA ASN A 59 -2.88 -2.82 -2.98
C ASN A 59 -2.46 -4.27 -2.70
N THR A 60 -2.35 -5.08 -3.76
CA THR A 60 -1.72 -6.41 -3.73
C THR A 60 -0.69 -6.56 -4.84
N ALA A 61 0.33 -7.40 -4.64
CA ALA A 61 1.40 -7.60 -5.62
C ALA A 61 0.97 -8.57 -6.73
N VAL A 62 1.05 -8.13 -8.00
CA VAL A 62 0.56 -8.88 -9.16
C VAL A 62 1.52 -8.84 -10.35
N GLU A 63 1.37 -9.82 -11.23
CA GLU A 63 1.87 -9.80 -12.59
C GLU A 63 0.70 -9.83 -13.57
N LYS A 64 0.84 -9.08 -14.66
CA LYS A 64 -0.04 -9.16 -15.82
C LYS A 64 0.76 -8.86 -17.08
N ASP A 65 0.61 -9.69 -18.11
CA ASP A 65 1.28 -9.54 -19.41
C ASP A 65 2.80 -9.30 -19.31
N GLY A 66 3.46 -10.03 -18.41
CA GLY A 66 4.91 -9.94 -18.16
C GLY A 66 5.36 -8.70 -17.39
N LYS A 67 4.44 -7.82 -16.97
CA LYS A 67 4.72 -6.64 -16.14
C LYS A 67 4.34 -6.89 -14.70
N LYS A 68 5.26 -6.60 -13.79
CA LYS A 68 5.13 -6.83 -12.36
C LYS A 68 4.86 -5.53 -11.64
N GLY A 69 3.93 -5.53 -10.71
CA GLY A 69 3.63 -4.32 -9.96
C GLY A 69 2.61 -4.53 -8.86
N TRP A 70 1.92 -3.46 -8.54
CA TRP A 70 0.84 -3.45 -7.55
C TRP A 70 -0.49 -3.31 -8.26
N LEU A 71 -1.51 -4.05 -7.84
CA LEU A 71 -2.89 -3.82 -8.25
C LEU A 71 -3.62 -3.05 -7.15
N ASN A 72 -4.16 -1.89 -7.50
CA ASN A 72 -4.96 -1.09 -6.60
C ASN A 72 -6.31 -1.77 -6.35
N ILE A 73 -6.56 -2.09 -5.08
CA ILE A 73 -7.81 -2.67 -4.57
C ILE A 73 -8.80 -1.55 -4.21
N GLY A 74 -8.27 -0.41 -3.76
CA GLY A 74 -9.05 0.77 -3.45
C GLY A 74 -8.15 1.94 -3.05
N TYR A 75 -8.70 3.14 -3.14
CA TYR A 75 -8.03 4.36 -2.70
C TYR A 75 -9.03 5.37 -2.13
N TRP A 76 -8.53 6.24 -1.27
CA TRP A 76 -9.33 7.24 -0.57
C TRP A 76 -8.58 8.57 -0.52
N ASN A 77 -9.29 9.63 -0.90
CA ASN A 77 -8.81 11.01 -0.85
C ASN A 77 -9.33 11.70 0.40
N ASN A 78 -8.67 12.81 0.79
CA ASN A 78 -9.05 13.63 1.94
C ASN A 78 -9.15 12.82 3.24
N VAL A 79 -8.21 11.88 3.41
CA VAL A 79 -8.13 11.03 4.61
C VAL A 79 -7.65 11.89 5.78
N SER A 80 -8.33 11.78 6.92
CA SER A 80 -7.93 12.46 8.14
C SER A 80 -6.63 11.87 8.67
N PHE A 81 -5.73 12.73 9.14
CA PHE A 81 -4.51 12.31 9.81
C PHE A 81 -4.20 13.18 11.03
N GLU A 82 -3.49 12.60 11.98
CA GLU A 82 -3.07 13.26 13.22
C GLU A 82 -1.61 12.93 13.54
N ARG A 83 -0.88 13.90 14.08
CA ARG A 83 0.51 13.73 14.52
C ARG A 83 0.60 13.78 16.03
N ALA A 84 1.29 12.82 16.61
CA ALA A 84 1.60 12.75 18.03
C ALA A 84 3.08 12.35 18.18
N GLY A 85 3.96 13.35 18.29
CA GLY A 85 5.41 13.13 18.32
C GLY A 85 5.90 12.47 17.03
N LYS A 86 6.50 11.29 17.15
CA LYS A 86 6.98 10.48 16.00
C LYS A 86 5.90 9.64 15.34
N THR A 87 4.68 9.65 15.89
CA THR A 87 3.57 8.84 15.39
C THR A 87 2.65 9.66 14.50
N VAL A 88 2.34 9.12 13.33
CA VAL A 88 1.32 9.64 12.41
C VAL A 88 0.21 8.61 12.30
N ASN A 89 -1.03 9.05 12.54
CA ASN A 89 -2.22 8.21 12.46
C ASN A 89 -3.04 8.64 11.25
N PHE A 90 -3.49 7.69 10.44
CA PHE A 90 -4.49 7.91 9.39
C PHE A 90 -5.79 7.21 9.78
N ARG A 91 -6.92 7.88 9.53
CA ARG A 91 -8.26 7.35 9.81
C ARG A 91 -9.19 7.55 8.63
N THR A 92 -9.84 6.46 8.22
CA THR A 92 -10.98 6.47 7.30
C THR A 92 -12.19 5.87 8.02
N ALA A 93 -13.33 5.72 7.33
CA ALA A 93 -14.49 5.02 7.88
C ALA A 93 -14.25 3.52 8.15
N PHE A 94 -13.24 2.92 7.51
CA PHE A 94 -12.99 1.47 7.53
C PHE A 94 -11.52 1.11 7.83
N LEU A 95 -10.67 2.08 8.18
CA LEU A 95 -9.24 1.85 8.47
C LEU A 95 -8.75 2.81 9.55
N GLU A 96 -8.07 2.25 10.54
CA GLU A 96 -7.16 2.97 11.43
C GLU A 96 -5.76 2.41 11.23
N ILE A 97 -4.78 3.27 10.96
CA ILE A 97 -3.38 2.87 10.81
C ILE A 97 -2.46 3.92 11.41
N SER A 98 -1.46 3.46 12.14
CA SER A 98 -0.42 4.29 12.75
C SER A 98 0.95 3.91 12.22
N PHE A 99 1.81 4.92 12.07
CA PHE A 99 3.22 4.78 11.72
C PHE A 99 4.04 5.54 12.75
N THR A 100 4.98 4.87 13.41
CA THR A 100 5.88 5.48 14.39
C THR A 100 7.31 5.40 13.90
N GLY A 101 7.90 6.55 13.58
CA GLY A 101 9.28 6.64 13.10
C GLY A 101 10.28 6.09 14.12
N THR A 102 11.18 5.22 13.65
CA THR A 102 12.23 4.61 14.49
C THR A 102 13.50 5.46 14.57
N GLY A 103 13.67 6.43 13.68
CA GLY A 103 14.91 7.19 13.48
C GLY A 103 16.01 6.42 12.73
N ILE A 104 15.71 5.23 12.20
CA ILE A 104 16.65 4.41 11.43
C ILE A 104 16.35 4.58 9.95
N GLU A 105 17.32 5.06 9.19
CA GLU A 105 17.22 5.21 7.73
C GLU A 105 17.90 4.07 6.99
N GLY A 106 17.37 3.75 5.80
CA GLY A 106 18.00 2.83 4.88
C GLY A 106 17.33 2.82 3.51
N SER A 107 17.97 2.13 2.56
CA SER A 107 17.36 1.83 1.28
C SER A 107 16.47 0.58 1.40
N CYS A 108 15.18 0.68 1.07
CA CYS A 108 14.33 -0.51 0.98
C CYS A 108 14.70 -1.34 -0.26
N PRO A 109 15.09 -2.63 -0.12
CA PRO A 109 15.46 -3.47 -1.27
C PRO A 109 14.31 -3.77 -2.24
N ALA A 110 13.05 -3.56 -1.84
CA ALA A 110 11.87 -4.16 -2.44
C ALA A 110 11.32 -3.48 -3.72
N GLU A 111 12.06 -2.56 -4.34
CA GLU A 111 11.54 -1.72 -5.44
C GLU A 111 12.18 -1.98 -6.82
N LYS A 112 13.09 -2.96 -6.94
CA LYS A 112 13.86 -3.15 -8.18
C LYS A 112 13.06 -3.76 -9.35
N ASP A 113 11.94 -4.45 -9.07
CA ASP A 113 11.14 -5.17 -10.07
C ASP A 113 9.67 -4.67 -10.12
N ASN A 114 9.46 -3.35 -10.04
CA ASN A 114 8.13 -2.73 -10.02
C ASN A 114 7.90 -1.83 -11.24
N ASP A 115 7.07 -2.27 -12.18
CA ASP A 115 6.65 -1.53 -13.37
C ASP A 115 5.58 -0.46 -13.07
N GLY A 116 4.96 -0.49 -11.88
CA GLY A 116 3.99 0.52 -11.46
C GLY A 116 2.81 -0.02 -10.66
N CYS A 117 1.72 0.76 -10.65
CA CYS A 117 0.46 0.41 -10.02
C CYS A 117 -0.67 0.35 -11.05
N TYR A 118 -1.32 -0.80 -11.18
CA TYR A 118 -2.52 -0.99 -11.97
C TYR A 118 -3.73 -0.42 -11.24
N PHE A 119 -4.55 0.33 -11.98
CA PHE A 119 -5.85 0.83 -11.53
C PHE A 119 -6.94 0.26 -12.43
N ILE A 120 -8.03 -0.22 -11.82
CA ILE A 120 -9.22 -0.70 -12.49
C ILE A 120 -10.38 0.25 -12.14
N ASP A 121 -10.34 1.45 -12.73
CA ASP A 121 -11.46 2.40 -12.71
C ASP A 121 -12.37 2.11 -13.93
N ASP A 122 -12.66 3.10 -14.78
CA ASP A 122 -13.41 2.92 -16.03
C ASP A 122 -12.63 2.08 -17.07
N THR A 123 -11.31 2.27 -17.12
CA THR A 123 -10.39 1.51 -17.97
C THR A 123 -9.15 1.13 -17.19
N GLU A 124 -8.73 -0.13 -17.32
CA GLU A 124 -7.48 -0.60 -16.75
C GLU A 124 -6.30 0.20 -17.29
N HIS A 125 -5.44 0.69 -16.41
CA HIS A 125 -4.21 1.36 -16.79
C HIS A 125 -3.10 1.14 -15.75
N LEU A 126 -1.84 1.23 -16.19
CA LEU A 126 -0.65 1.10 -15.36
C LEU A 126 -0.02 2.47 -15.12
N ARG A 127 -0.10 2.97 -13.88
CA ARG A 127 0.59 4.19 -13.43
C ARG A 127 2.04 3.87 -13.12
N LYS A 128 2.98 4.55 -13.79
CA LYS A 128 4.42 4.38 -13.56
C LYS A 128 4.80 4.67 -12.09
N PRO A 129 5.83 4.01 -11.56
CA PRO A 129 6.32 4.31 -10.21
C PRO A 129 6.95 5.71 -10.16
N GLU A 130 6.84 6.35 -9.00
CA GLU A 130 7.59 7.56 -8.69
C GLU A 130 9.09 7.24 -8.56
N ILE A 131 9.94 8.15 -9.04
CA ILE A 131 11.39 8.03 -8.87
C ILE A 131 11.78 8.70 -7.56
N ILE A 132 11.95 7.90 -6.51
CA ILE A 132 12.28 8.39 -5.17
C ILE A 132 13.75 8.07 -4.86
N THR A 133 14.58 9.10 -4.77
CA THR A 133 16.01 8.96 -4.41
C THR A 133 16.28 9.22 -2.93
N ALA A 134 15.27 9.70 -2.19
CA ALA A 134 15.38 9.96 -0.76
C ALA A 134 15.50 8.66 0.05
N ASN A 135 16.19 8.75 1.19
CA ASN A 135 16.24 7.65 2.16
C ASN A 135 14.86 7.41 2.77
N LYS A 136 14.62 6.16 3.15
CA LYS A 136 13.40 5.75 3.82
C LYS A 136 13.71 5.59 5.31
N GLU A 137 12.91 6.20 6.18
CA GLU A 137 12.95 5.96 7.62
C GLU A 137 12.04 4.77 7.94
N PHE A 138 12.55 3.76 8.63
CA PHE A 138 11.74 2.62 9.07
C PHE A 138 10.73 3.04 10.14
N CYS A 139 9.55 2.43 10.11
CA CYS A 139 8.49 2.67 11.07
C CYS A 139 8.08 1.37 11.79
N ASP A 140 7.68 1.51 13.05
CA ASP A 140 6.71 0.58 13.64
C ASP A 140 5.30 0.95 13.17
N CYS A 141 4.43 -0.05 13.04
CA CYS A 141 3.07 0.14 12.55
C CYS A 141 2.07 -0.73 13.31
N GLU A 142 0.89 -0.17 13.57
CA GLU A 142 -0.28 -0.90 14.03
C GLU A 142 -1.47 -0.47 13.17
N PHE A 143 -2.23 -1.42 12.66
CA PHE A 143 -3.37 -1.16 11.80
C PHE A 143 -4.57 -2.04 12.14
N ARG A 144 -5.75 -1.58 11.75
CA ARG A 144 -7.01 -2.30 11.87
C ARG A 144 -7.97 -1.84 10.78
N TRP A 145 -8.39 -2.79 9.95
CA TRP A 145 -9.55 -2.60 9.09
C TRP A 145 -10.84 -2.75 9.92
N THR A 146 -11.88 -2.00 9.56
CA THR A 146 -13.17 -1.96 10.28
C THR A 146 -14.36 -2.05 9.33
N PHE A 147 -14.20 -2.72 8.17
CA PHE A 147 -15.33 -3.04 7.29
C PHE A 147 -16.35 -3.99 7.97
N SER A 148 -15.86 -4.91 8.80
CA SER A 148 -16.66 -5.89 9.55
C SER A 148 -15.91 -6.39 10.80
N GLU A 149 -16.56 -7.13 11.69
CA GLU A 149 -15.92 -7.75 12.87
C GLU A 149 -14.73 -8.68 12.52
N ASN A 150 -14.77 -9.33 11.36
CA ASN A 150 -13.71 -10.24 10.89
C ASN A 150 -12.62 -9.54 10.07
N SER A 151 -12.58 -8.21 10.08
CA SER A 151 -11.56 -7.45 9.36
C SER A 151 -10.17 -7.64 9.99
N ALA A 152 -9.14 -7.65 9.15
CA ALA A 152 -7.77 -7.88 9.56
C ALA A 152 -7.22 -6.70 10.38
N TYR A 153 -6.41 -7.04 11.37
CA TYR A 153 -5.61 -6.12 12.15
C TYR A 153 -4.22 -6.72 12.34
N GLY A 154 -3.23 -5.88 12.61
CA GLY A 154 -1.86 -6.34 12.77
C GLY A 154 -0.95 -5.29 13.37
N LYS A 155 0.19 -5.73 13.89
CA LYS A 155 1.20 -4.88 14.51
C LYS A 155 2.61 -5.35 14.12
N SER A 156 3.50 -4.40 13.85
CA SER A 156 4.91 -4.67 13.59
C SER A 156 5.60 -5.27 14.82
N ILE A 157 6.64 -6.04 14.54
CA ILE A 157 7.53 -6.63 15.55
C ILE A 157 8.95 -6.02 15.52
N GLY A 158 9.09 -4.84 14.93
CA GLY A 158 10.37 -4.15 14.75
C GLY A 158 11.35 -4.84 13.78
N LYS A 159 10.83 -5.66 12.85
CA LYS A 159 11.64 -6.39 11.85
C LYS A 159 11.05 -6.25 10.46
N THR A 160 11.93 -6.25 9.46
CA THR A 160 11.53 -6.43 8.05
C THR A 160 11.59 -7.91 7.68
N LEU A 161 10.50 -8.44 7.13
CA LEU A 161 10.34 -9.84 6.74
C LEU A 161 10.07 -9.95 5.23
N PRO A 162 10.57 -11.00 4.56
CA PRO A 162 10.29 -11.21 3.15
C PRO A 162 8.87 -11.76 2.92
N ALA A 163 8.20 -11.30 1.86
CA ALA A 163 6.98 -11.92 1.33
C ALA A 163 7.37 -13.01 0.31
N VAL A 164 7.69 -14.21 0.78
CA VAL A 164 8.12 -15.33 -0.09
C VAL A 164 6.90 -15.93 -0.79
N PRO A 165 6.88 -16.02 -2.13
CA PRO A 165 5.77 -16.67 -2.85
C PRO A 165 5.56 -18.11 -2.40
N THR A 166 4.29 -18.51 -2.22
CA THR A 166 3.88 -19.87 -1.89
C THR A 166 3.25 -20.55 -3.11
N GLY A 167 3.37 -21.88 -3.19
CA GLY A 167 2.59 -22.67 -4.14
C GLY A 167 1.09 -22.65 -3.80
N VAL A 168 0.25 -23.11 -4.72
CA VAL A 168 -1.18 -23.32 -4.45
C VAL A 168 -1.35 -24.52 -3.52
N VAL A 169 -2.05 -24.33 -2.40
CA VAL A 169 -2.38 -25.38 -1.43
C VAL A 169 -3.89 -25.59 -1.36
N ASN A 170 -4.67 -24.51 -1.42
CA ASN A 170 -6.12 -24.50 -1.39
C ASN A 170 -6.70 -23.75 -2.60
N VAL A 171 -7.87 -24.16 -3.07
CA VAL A 171 -8.62 -23.43 -4.10
C VAL A 171 -9.92 -22.95 -3.47
N TYR A 172 -9.99 -21.66 -3.17
CA TYR A 172 -11.18 -21.03 -2.62
C TYR A 172 -12.16 -20.60 -3.73
N PRO A 173 -13.47 -20.51 -3.43
CA PRO A 173 -14.43 -19.88 -4.33
C PRO A 173 -13.99 -18.45 -4.70
N LYS A 174 -14.25 -18.04 -5.94
CA LYS A 174 -14.00 -16.66 -6.37
C LYS A 174 -14.87 -15.70 -5.57
N GLU A 175 -14.26 -14.61 -5.13
CA GLU A 175 -14.93 -13.47 -4.48
C GLU A 175 -14.68 -12.20 -5.29
N SER A 176 -15.57 -11.21 -5.15
CA SER A 176 -15.40 -9.92 -5.81
C SER A 176 -14.13 -9.22 -5.34
N PHE A 177 -13.40 -8.61 -6.28
CA PHE A 177 -12.21 -7.81 -6.00
C PHE A 177 -12.60 -6.47 -5.35
N THR A 178 -12.70 -6.45 -4.02
CA THR A 178 -13.09 -5.26 -3.24
C THR A 178 -12.16 -5.05 -2.05
N ALA A 179 -12.08 -3.81 -1.58
CA ALA A 179 -11.33 -3.48 -0.36
C ALA A 179 -11.82 -4.27 0.86
N GLU A 180 -13.13 -4.46 0.99
CA GLU A 180 -13.72 -5.25 2.09
C GLU A 180 -13.26 -6.71 2.07
N ASN A 181 -13.34 -7.40 0.92
CA ASN A 181 -12.96 -8.80 0.82
C ASN A 181 -11.45 -8.99 1.04
N ALA A 182 -10.62 -8.09 0.51
CA ALA A 182 -9.18 -8.10 0.76
C ALA A 182 -8.84 -7.80 2.23
N ALA A 183 -9.55 -6.85 2.85
CA ALA A 183 -9.36 -6.49 4.26
C ALA A 183 -9.80 -7.61 5.23
N ARG A 184 -10.64 -8.56 4.80
CA ARG A 184 -11.03 -9.74 5.58
C ARG A 184 -9.93 -10.80 5.65
N ILE A 185 -8.96 -10.77 4.74
CA ILE A 185 -7.86 -11.74 4.73
C ILE A 185 -6.94 -11.44 5.92
N SER A 186 -6.89 -12.37 6.87
CA SER A 186 -6.16 -12.21 8.13
C SER A 186 -4.69 -11.84 7.90
N CYS A 187 -4.21 -10.86 8.67
CA CYS A 187 -2.80 -10.52 8.73
C CYS A 187 -2.04 -11.61 9.48
N GLU A 188 -1.13 -12.29 8.79
CA GLU A 188 -0.21 -13.24 9.42
C GLU A 188 0.86 -12.49 10.22
N GLN A 189 1.42 -11.43 9.62
CA GLN A 189 2.41 -10.55 10.23
C GLN A 189 2.60 -9.26 9.41
N VAL A 190 2.85 -8.12 10.06
CA VAL A 190 3.35 -6.92 9.38
C VAL A 190 4.80 -7.19 8.93
N LEU A 191 5.03 -7.13 7.63
CA LEU A 191 6.31 -7.48 7.01
C LEU A 191 7.29 -6.32 6.98
N GLY A 192 6.80 -5.09 7.07
CA GLY A 192 7.64 -3.90 7.14
C GLY A 192 6.82 -2.64 6.94
N ALA A 193 7.30 -1.54 7.52
CA ALA A 193 6.77 -0.22 7.31
C ALA A 193 7.88 0.82 7.24
N TYR A 194 7.66 1.88 6.46
CA TYR A 194 8.58 3.01 6.36
C TYR A 194 7.84 4.29 6.00
N VAL A 195 8.51 5.42 6.20
CA VAL A 195 8.15 6.72 5.66
C VAL A 195 9.27 7.24 4.75
N VAL A 196 8.89 7.96 3.69
CA VAL A 196 9.82 8.65 2.79
C VAL A 196 9.24 9.99 2.38
N VAL A 197 10.12 10.98 2.23
CA VAL A 197 9.73 12.35 1.88
C VAL A 197 10.34 12.74 0.54
N PHE A 198 9.53 13.26 -0.37
CA PHE A 198 9.96 13.67 -1.71
C PHE A 198 9.06 14.74 -2.32
N GLU A 199 9.48 15.28 -3.45
CA GLU A 199 8.77 16.27 -4.26
C GLU A 199 8.24 15.63 -5.54
N ARG A 200 7.01 15.97 -5.95
CA ARG A 200 6.36 15.48 -7.19
C ARG A 200 5.71 16.61 -8.00
#